data_AF-A0A537T1T1-F1
#
_entry.id   AF-A0A537T1T1-F1
#
_cell.length_a   1.000
_cell.length_b   1.000
_cell.length_c   1.000
_cell.angle_alpha   90.00
_cell.angle_beta   90.00
_cell.angle_gamma   90.00
#
_symmetry.space_group_name_H-M   'P 1'
#
loop_
_entity.id
_entity.type
_entity.pdbx_description
1 polymer ?
#
loop_
_entity_poly.entity_id
_entity_poly.type
_entity_poly.pdbx_seq_one_letter_code
_entity_poly.pdbx_strand_id
1 'polypeptide(L)'
;IAEFDRRVYEAARAIPAGATLSYGELAARLGERALAREVGQALGRNPFPIIVPCHRVLAAGAKAGGFSANGGVATKLALLTIERARTSDAPTLFDEDPAFGFARKPKLRSRR
;
A
#
# COMPACT_ATOMS: atom_id res chain seq x y z
N ILE A 1 18.57 -4.04 -11.27
CA ILE A 1 17.10 -4.03 -11.02
C ILE A 1 16.43 -3.87 -12.37
N ALA A 2 15.42 -4.68 -12.70
CA ALA A 2 14.71 -4.56 -13.97
C ALA A 2 14.00 -3.20 -14.08
N GLU A 3 13.84 -2.67 -15.30
CA GLU A 3 13.24 -1.34 -15.51
C GLU A 3 11.80 -1.26 -14.98
N PHE A 4 11.02 -2.34 -15.14
CA PHE A 4 9.68 -2.44 -14.57
C PHE A 4 9.71 -2.37 -13.04
N ASP A 5 10.59 -3.14 -12.38
CA ASP A 5 10.75 -3.13 -10.93
C ASP A 5 11.12 -1.72 -10.42
N ARG A 6 12.01 -1.01 -11.12
CA ARG A 6 12.38 0.37 -10.80
C ARG A 6 11.17 1.31 -10.80
N ARG A 7 10.35 1.26 -11.85
CA ARG A 7 9.12 2.06 -11.95
C ARG A 7 8.12 1.73 -10.83
N VAL A 8 7.96 0.44 -10.50
CA VAL A 8 7.12 0.00 -9.38
C VAL A 8 7.62 0.58 -8.06
N TYR A 9 8.93 0.55 -7.81
CA TYR A 9 9.53 1.08 -6.59
C TYR A 9 9.38 2.59 -6.47
N GLU A 10 9.56 3.32 -7.57
CA GLU A 10 9.31 4.77 -7.63
C GLU A 10 7.85 5.11 -7.31
N ALA A 11 6.91 4.39 -7.91
CA ALA A 11 5.49 4.58 -7.65
C ALA A 11 5.11 4.24 -6.20
N ALA A 12 5.71 3.19 -5.62
CA ALA A 12 5.49 2.81 -4.22
C ALA A 12 6.05 3.86 -3.24
N ARG A 13 7.21 4.45 -3.52
CA ARG A 13 7.81 5.52 -2.71
C ARG A 13 6.96 6.79 -2.63
N ALA A 14 6.09 7.02 -3.61
CA ALA A 14 5.14 8.14 -3.60
C ALA A 14 3.93 7.91 -2.68
N ILE A 15 3.79 6.74 -2.03
CA ILE A 15 2.72 6.48 -1.06
C ILE A 15 3.15 7.06 0.29
N PRO A 16 2.45 8.07 0.84
CA PRO A 16 2.82 8.66 2.12
C PRO A 16 2.60 7.68 3.28
N ALA A 17 3.31 7.89 4.39
CA ALA A 17 3.07 7.14 5.63
C ALA A 17 1.60 7.29 6.07
N GLY A 18 1.01 6.21 6.57
CA GLY A 18 -0.39 6.17 6.99
C GLY A 18 -1.40 6.00 5.83
N ALA A 19 -0.93 6.04 4.58
CA ALA A 19 -1.75 5.74 3.41
C ALA A 19 -1.42 4.35 2.85
N THR A 20 -2.41 3.74 2.21
CA THR A 20 -2.29 2.44 1.55
C THR A 20 -2.89 2.49 0.15
N LEU A 21 -2.35 1.67 -0.76
CA LEU A 21 -2.93 1.38 -2.07
C LEU A 21 -3.07 -0.12 -2.23
N SER A 22 -3.98 -0.55 -3.09
CA SER A 22 -4.00 -1.92 -3.58
C SER A 22 -2.99 -2.12 -4.71
N TYR A 23 -2.59 -3.36 -4.96
CA TYR A 23 -1.77 -3.70 -6.14
C TYR A 23 -2.37 -3.19 -7.45
N GLY A 24 -3.70 -3.28 -7.60
CA GLY A 24 -4.41 -2.79 -8.79
C GLY A 24 -4.42 -1.27 -8.92
N GLU A 25 -4.50 -0.53 -7.80
CA GLU A 25 -4.38 0.93 -7.82
C GLU A 25 -2.95 1.38 -8.16
N LEU A 26 -1.94 0.69 -7.64
CA LEU A 26 -0.56 0.97 -7.98
C LEU A 26 -0.27 0.63 -9.46
N ALA A 27 -0.80 -0.50 -9.95
CA ALA A 27 -0.73 -0.87 -11.36
C ALA A 27 -1.42 0.16 -12.27
N ALA A 28 -2.59 0.68 -11.86
CA ALA A 28 -3.27 1.76 -12.57
C ALA A 28 -2.39 3.01 -12.73
N ARG A 29 -1.61 3.37 -11.70
CA ARG A 29 -0.66 4.51 -11.75
C ARG A 29 0.49 4.26 -12.72
N LEU A 30 0.80 3.01 -13.03
CA LEU A 30 1.84 2.62 -13.98
C LEU A 30 1.33 2.49 -15.42
N GLY A 31 0.02 2.66 -15.63
CA GLY A 31 -0.64 2.71 -16.94
C GLY A 31 -1.70 1.64 -17.14
N GLU A 32 -1.63 0.51 -16.43
CA GLU A 32 -2.48 -0.65 -16.68
C GLU A 32 -2.87 -1.38 -15.40
N ARG A 33 -4.17 -1.48 -15.11
CA ARG A 33 -4.69 -2.21 -13.94
C ARG A 33 -4.37 -3.71 -13.97
N ALA A 34 -4.21 -4.28 -15.16
CA ALA A 34 -3.95 -5.70 -15.37
C ALA A 34 -2.58 -6.14 -14.79
N LEU A 35 -1.64 -5.21 -14.61
CA LEU A 35 -0.29 -5.48 -14.11
C LEU A 35 -0.21 -5.73 -12.60
N ALA A 36 -1.34 -5.91 -11.91
CA ALA A 36 -1.38 -6.04 -10.45
C ALA A 36 -0.53 -7.22 -9.94
N ARG A 37 -0.49 -8.33 -10.68
CA ARG A 37 0.30 -9.51 -10.32
C ARG A 37 1.80 -9.25 -10.46
N GLU A 38 2.20 -8.62 -11.55
CA GLU A 38 3.57 -8.24 -11.88
C GLU A 38 4.10 -7.21 -10.87
N VAL A 39 3.26 -6.22 -10.49
CA VAL A 39 3.55 -5.28 -9.40
C VAL A 39 3.79 -6.02 -8.08
N GLY A 40 2.94 -7.00 -7.75
CA GLY A 40 3.12 -7.83 -6.56
C GLY A 40 4.43 -8.61 -6.56
N GLN A 41 4.80 -9.18 -7.70
CA GLN A 41 6.07 -9.89 -7.87
C GLN A 41 7.28 -8.95 -7.76
N ALA A 42 7.21 -7.76 -8.37
CA ALA A 42 8.25 -6.74 -8.26
C ALA A 42 8.45 -6.31 -6.81
N LEU A 43 7.37 -5.99 -6.08
CA LEU A 43 7.44 -5.65 -4.66
C LEU A 43 7.93 -6.82 -3.79
N GLY A 44 7.64 -8.06 -4.18
CA GLY A 44 8.18 -9.27 -3.54
C GLY A 44 9.71 -9.36 -3.64
N ARG A 45 10.29 -8.87 -4.75
CA ARG A 45 11.74 -8.79 -4.98
C ARG A 45 12.41 -7.53 -4.42
N ASN A 46 11.67 -6.68 -3.71
CA ASN A 46 12.20 -5.42 -3.19
C ASN A 46 13.39 -5.66 -2.23
N PRO A 47 14.62 -5.24 -2.59
CA PRO A 47 15.80 -5.41 -1.73
C PRO A 47 15.90 -4.31 -0.66
N PHE A 48 15.04 -3.29 -0.70
CA PHE A 48 15.06 -2.15 0.23
C PHE A 48 13.70 -1.98 0.93
N PRO A 49 13.30 -2.90 1.84
CA PRO A 49 12.10 -2.72 2.66
C PRO A 49 12.11 -1.37 3.40
N ILE A 50 10.92 -0.86 3.74
CA ILE A 50 10.71 0.45 4.41
C ILE A 50 11.04 1.65 3.51
N ILE A 51 12.24 1.73 2.92
CA ILE A 51 12.62 2.80 1.98
C ILE A 51 11.78 2.74 0.72
N VAL A 52 11.65 1.55 0.13
CA VAL A 52 10.57 1.23 -0.80
C VAL A 52 9.45 0.62 0.06
N PRO A 53 8.36 1.35 0.33
CA PRO A 53 7.39 1.00 1.36
C PRO A 53 6.40 -0.05 0.85
N CYS A 54 6.89 -1.25 0.52
CA CYS A 54 6.07 -2.35 0.00
C CYS A 54 5.00 -2.83 1.00
N HIS A 55 5.15 -2.51 2.29
CA HIS A 55 4.13 -2.78 3.32
C HIS A 55 2.87 -1.92 3.15
N ARG A 56 2.96 -0.76 2.48
CA ARG A 56 1.81 0.13 2.18
C ARG A 56 0.96 -0.35 1.00
N VAL A 57 1.34 -1.43 0.33
CA VAL A 57 0.60 -2.00 -0.80
C VAL A 57 -0.13 -3.27 -0.36
N LEU A 58 -1.45 -3.28 -0.47
CA LEU A 58 -2.33 -4.32 0.05
C LEU A 58 -3.01 -5.09 -1.09
N ALA A 59 -3.54 -6.27 -0.76
CA ALA A 59 -4.48 -6.96 -1.62
C ALA A 59 -5.83 -6.22 -1.67
N ALA A 60 -6.67 -6.56 -2.65
CA ALA A 60 -8.00 -6.00 -2.77
C ALA A 60 -8.83 -6.21 -1.47
N GLY A 61 -9.71 -5.26 -1.17
CA GLY A 61 -10.48 -5.25 0.09
C GLY A 61 -9.60 -5.03 1.33
N ALA A 62 -8.47 -4.33 1.16
CA ALA A 62 -7.50 -3.98 2.20
C ALA A 62 -6.93 -5.18 3.01
N LYS A 63 -6.93 -6.36 2.39
CA LYS A 63 -6.28 -7.56 2.94
C LYS A 63 -4.76 -7.39 2.91
N ALA A 64 -4.07 -7.89 3.93
CA ALA A 64 -2.62 -7.73 4.05
C ALA A 64 -1.85 -8.29 2.84
N GLY A 65 -2.31 -9.39 2.24
CA GLY A 65 -1.57 -10.10 1.20
C GLY A 65 -0.27 -10.71 1.74
N GLY A 66 0.71 -10.94 0.86
CA GLY A 66 2.04 -11.41 1.25
C GLY A 66 3.00 -10.28 1.64
N PHE A 67 4.08 -10.62 2.36
CA PHE A 67 5.19 -9.72 2.65
C PHE A 67 6.51 -10.49 2.63
N SER A 68 7.48 -9.98 1.89
CA SER A 68 8.76 -10.66 1.63
C SER A 68 9.85 -10.39 2.67
N ALA A 69 9.69 -9.41 3.55
CA ALA A 69 10.68 -9.14 4.60
C ALA A 69 10.56 -10.12 5.78
N ASN A 70 11.61 -10.23 6.58
CA ASN A 70 11.66 -11.07 7.78
C ASN A 70 10.46 -10.80 8.71
N GLY A 71 9.86 -11.87 9.24
CA GLY A 71 8.62 -11.81 10.02
C GLY A 71 7.34 -11.69 9.19
N GLY A 72 7.44 -11.61 7.86
CA GLY A 72 6.32 -11.78 6.93
C GLY A 72 5.16 -10.83 7.21
N VAL A 73 3.93 -11.34 7.12
CA VAL A 73 2.70 -10.54 7.27
C VAL A 73 2.63 -9.83 8.63
N ALA A 74 3.18 -10.43 9.71
CA ALA A 74 3.19 -9.81 11.02
C ALA A 74 4.00 -8.50 11.02
N THR A 75 5.20 -8.51 10.42
CA THR A 75 6.01 -7.29 10.26
C THR A 75 5.29 -6.24 9.42
N LYS A 76 4.62 -6.63 8.34
CA LYS A 76 3.83 -5.72 7.50
C LYS A 76 2.75 -5.01 8.31
N LEU A 77 1.98 -5.76 9.08
CA LEU A 77 0.90 -5.22 9.92
C LEU A 77 1.47 -4.32 11.02
N ALA A 78 2.58 -4.70 11.66
CA ALA A 78 3.24 -3.87 12.66
C ALA A 78 3.68 -2.52 12.10
N LEU A 79 4.29 -2.50 10.90
CA LEU A 79 4.68 -1.26 10.22
C LEU A 79 3.48 -0.38 9.87
N LEU A 80 2.39 -0.98 9.37
CA LEU A 80 1.15 -0.25 9.10
C LEU A 80 0.55 0.35 10.38
N THR A 81 0.61 -0.36 11.50
CA THR A 81 0.17 0.14 12.81
C THR A 81 1.02 1.32 13.28
N ILE A 82 2.35 1.22 13.17
CA ILE A 82 3.28 2.30 13.51
C ILE A 82 2.97 3.56 12.70
N GLU A 83 2.66 3.40 11.42
CA GLU A 83 2.30 4.49 10.52
C GLU A 83 0.88 5.01 10.70
N ARG A 84 0.07 4.39 11.59
CA ARG A 84 -1.37 4.67 11.73
C ARG A 84 -2.09 4.56 10.39
N ALA A 85 -1.81 3.50 9.64
CA ALA A 85 -2.35 3.31 8.32
C ALA A 85 -3.82 2.85 8.35
N ARG A 86 -4.63 3.43 7.48
CA ARG A 86 -5.99 2.95 7.20
C ARG A 86 -5.93 1.64 6.41
N THR A 87 -6.29 0.55 7.09
CA THR A 87 -6.36 -0.82 6.53
C THR A 87 -7.79 -1.30 6.26
N SER A 88 -8.77 -0.40 6.37
CA SER A 88 -10.17 -0.65 6.03
C SER A 88 -10.85 0.65 5.60
N ASP A 89 -11.88 0.52 4.77
CA ASP A 89 -12.80 1.62 4.45
C ASP A 89 -13.96 1.69 5.46
N ALA A 90 -14.13 0.67 6.31
CA ALA A 90 -15.09 0.71 7.40
C ALA A 90 -14.70 1.76 8.44
N PRO A 91 -15.68 2.46 9.04
CA PRO A 91 -15.40 3.41 10.10
C PRO A 91 -14.78 2.70 11.30
N THR A 92 -13.78 3.32 11.91
CA THR A 92 -13.25 2.87 13.20
C THR A 92 -14.11 3.38 14.34
N LEU A 93 -13.94 2.78 15.52
CA LEU A 93 -14.71 3.12 16.73
C LEU A 93 -14.64 4.61 17.10
N PHE A 94 -13.56 5.31 16.71
CA PHE A 94 -13.27 6.70 17.09
C PHE A 94 -13.14 7.64 15.90
N ASP A 95 -13.70 7.30 14.73
CA ASP A 95 -13.55 8.13 13.52
C ASP A 95 -14.17 9.54 13.62
N GLU A 96 -15.12 9.75 14.54
CA GLU A 96 -15.74 11.06 14.81
C GLU A 96 -14.99 11.86 15.89
N ASP A 97 -13.98 11.26 16.55
CA ASP A 97 -13.18 11.94 17.56
C ASP A 97 -11.95 12.60 16.91
N PRO A 98 -11.81 13.93 16.93
CA PRO A 98 -10.67 14.62 16.32
C PRO A 98 -9.32 14.29 16.97
N ALA A 99 -9.29 13.71 18.17
CA ALA A 99 -8.07 13.28 18.84
C ALA A 99 -7.59 11.87 18.43
N PHE A 100 -8.49 11.02 17.91
CA PHE A 100 -8.20 9.60 17.64
C PHE A 100 -8.59 9.11 16.24
N GLY A 101 -9.33 9.93 15.48
CA GLY A 101 -9.81 9.59 14.14
C GLY A 101 -8.71 9.56 13.10
N PHE A 102 -8.84 8.68 12.11
CA PHE A 102 -7.96 8.65 10.94
C PHE A 102 -8.44 9.66 9.89
N ALA A 103 -7.50 10.38 9.25
CA ALA A 103 -7.82 11.21 8.10
C ALA A 103 -8.51 10.36 7.00
N ARG A 104 -9.67 10.80 6.53
CA ARG A 104 -10.42 10.07 5.48
C ARG A 104 -9.59 10.02 4.20
N LYS A 105 -9.50 8.85 3.56
CA LYS A 105 -8.90 8.77 2.22
C LYS A 105 -9.69 9.71 1.28
N PRO A 106 -9.02 10.60 0.53
CA PRO A 106 -9.69 11.38 -0.49
C PRO A 106 -10.29 10.42 -1.51
N LYS A 107 -11.59 10.56 -1.82
CA LYS A 107 -12.23 9.76 -2.88
C LYS A 107 -11.49 10.04 -4.19
N LEU A 108 -10.88 9.01 -4.78
CA LEU A 108 -10.29 9.12 -6.11
C LEU A 108 -11.41 9.44 -7.09
N ARG A 109 -11.55 10.70 -7.50
CA ARG A 109 -12.51 11.10 -8.53
C ARG A 109 -12.11 10.39 -9.82
N SER A 110 -12.93 9.45 -10.29
CA SER A 110 -12.79 8.92 -11.65
C SER A 110 -12.98 10.11 -12.60
N ARG A 111 -11.92 10.54 -13.26
CA ARG A 111 -12.06 11.41 -14.43
C ARG A 111 -12.79 10.57 -15.48
N ARG A 112 -14.08 10.87 -15.65
CA ARG A 112 -14.84 10.47 -16.84
C ARG A 112 -14.32 11.25 -18.03
#